data_AF-A0A7J4TU45-F1
#
_entry.id   AF-A0A7J4TU45-F1
#
_cell.length_a   1.000
_cell.length_b   1.000
_cell.length_c   1.000
_cell.angle_alpha   90.00
_cell.angle_beta   90.00
_cell.angle_gamma   90.00
#
_symmetry.space_group_name_H-M   'P 1'
#
loop_
_entity.id
_entity.type
_entity.pdbx_description
1 polymer ?
#
loop_
_entity_poly.entity_id
_entity_poly.type
_entity_poly.pdbx_seq_one_letter_code
_entity_poly.pdbx_strand_id
1 'polypeptide(L)' 'MIAQCLSQDADLYVLDEPSAYLDVEQRLMVSKAIRDLMTQKGTSCFVIDHDLLFVDYLSDRLSVFLGEPAVKG' A
#
# COMPACT_ATOMS: atom_id res chain seq x y z
N MET A 1 -2.96 8.73 -9.17
CA MET A 1 -3.98 8.37 -8.16
C MET A 1 -3.43 8.39 -6.74
N ILE A 2 -2.29 7.75 -6.46
CA ILE A 2 -1.71 7.66 -5.10
C ILE A 2 -1.58 9.04 -4.43
N ALA A 3 -0.89 10.00 -5.05
CA ALA A 3 -0.70 11.34 -4.49
C ALA A 3 -2.01 12.08 -4.20
N GLN A 4 -3.04 11.88 -5.03
CA GLN A 4 -4.36 12.49 -4.83
C GLN A 4 -5.12 11.85 -3.66
N CYS A 5 -5.00 10.54 -3.47
CA CYS A 5 -5.57 9.85 -2.30
C CYS A 5 -4.89 10.35 -1.02
N LEU A 6 -3.55 10.39 -1.03
CA LEU A 6 -2.73 10.81 0.09
C LEU A 6 -2.85 12.30 0.45
N SER A 7 -3.34 13.15 -0.48
CA SER A 7 -3.55 14.57 -0.21
C SER A 7 -4.82 14.87 0.58
N GLN A 8 -5.76 13.92 0.66
CA GLN A 8 -6.94 14.05 1.49
C GLN A 8 -6.57 13.95 2.97
N ASP A 9 -7.43 14.48 3.83
CA ASP A 9 -7.35 14.24 5.27
C ASP A 9 -8.24 13.05 5.62
N ALA A 10 -7.66 12.00 6.19
CA ALA A 10 -8.33 10.74 6.45
C ALA A 10 -7.62 9.97 7.58
N ASP A 11 -8.40 9.30 8.41
CA ASP A 11 -7.88 8.46 9.51
C ASP A 11 -7.27 7.14 9.00
N LEU A 12 -7.76 6.67 7.84
CA LEU A 12 -7.34 5.43 7.18
C LEU A 12 -7.29 5.61 5.66
N TYR A 13 -6.16 5.23 5.06
CA TYR A 13 -6.00 5.16 3.61
C TYR A 13 -6.05 3.71 3.16
N VAL A 14 -6.76 3.44 2.07
CA VAL A 14 -6.78 2.12 1.42
C VAL A 14 -6.21 2.28 0.02
N LEU A 15 -5.16 1.51 -0.29
CA LEU A 15 -4.50 1.50 -1.59
C LEU A 15 -4.60 0.11 -2.18
N ASP A 16 -5.24 0.01 -3.35
CA ASP A 16 -5.41 -1.24 -4.09
C ASP A 16 -4.47 -1.26 -5.30
N GLU A 17 -3.57 -2.24 -5.30
CA GLU A 17 -2.48 -2.44 -6.26
C GLU A 17 -1.70 -1.15 -6.64
N PRO A 18 -1.17 -0.38 -5.67
CA PRO A 18 -0.43 0.84 -5.97
C PRO A 18 0.88 0.61 -6.73
N SER A 19 1.45 -0.61 -6.73
CA SER A 19 2.63 -0.95 -7.52
C SER A 19 2.35 -1.08 -9.03
N ALA A 20 1.08 -1.15 -9.42
CA ALA A 20 0.68 -1.38 -10.80
C ALA A 20 1.24 -0.31 -11.75
N TYR A 21 1.79 -0.77 -12.86
CA TYR A 21 2.42 0.06 -13.91
C TYR A 21 3.64 0.89 -13.45
N LEU A 22 4.17 0.65 -12.25
CA LEU A 22 5.39 1.29 -11.77
C LEU A 22 6.62 0.42 -12.06
N ASP A 23 7.72 1.09 -12.43
CA ASP A 23 9.04 0.46 -12.45
C ASP A 23 9.62 0.27 -11.03
N VAL A 24 10.75 -0.42 -10.93
CA VAL A 24 11.38 -0.76 -9.65
C VAL A 24 11.76 0.50 -8.85
N GLU A 25 12.27 1.54 -9.49
CA GLU A 25 12.69 2.76 -8.81
C GLU A 25 11.47 3.54 -8.29
N GLN A 26 10.42 3.62 -9.10
CA GLN A 26 9.16 4.25 -8.75
C GLN A 26 8.48 3.54 -7.58
N ARG A 27 8.50 2.20 -7.54
CA ARG A 27 7.98 1.42 -6.39
C ARG A 27 8.69 1.78 -5.10
N LEU A 28 10.02 1.90 -5.12
CA LEU A 28 10.79 2.31 -3.94
C LEU A 28 10.47 3.75 -3.52
N MET A 29 10.35 4.67 -4.48
CA MET A 29 9.97 6.06 -4.16
C MET A 29 8.57 6.17 -3.58
N VAL A 30 7.59 5.49 -4.18
CA VAL A 30 6.20 5.51 -3.76
C VAL A 30 6.03 4.87 -2.39
N SER A 31 6.63 3.70 -2.16
CA SER A 31 6.57 3.01 -0.87
C SER A 31 7.16 3.87 0.25
N LYS A 32 8.33 4.49 0.01
CA LYS A 32 8.90 5.45 0.95
C LYS A 32 8.00 6.64 1.22
N ALA A 33 7.44 7.26 0.18
CA ALA A 33 6.54 8.39 0.34
C ALA A 33 5.29 8.05 1.16
N ILE A 34 4.68 6.88 0.92
CA ILE A 34 3.52 6.41 1.69
C ILE A 34 3.92 6.23 3.17
N ARG A 35 5.01 5.53 3.45
CA ARG A 35 5.48 5.26 4.81
C ARG A 35 5.82 6.53 5.58
N ASP A 36 6.56 7.44 4.95
CA ASP A 36 6.94 8.72 5.55
C ASP A 36 5.69 9.55 5.87
N LEU A 37 4.71 9.58 4.96
CA LEU A 37 3.48 10.32 5.17
C LEU A 37 2.61 9.73 6.29
N MET A 38 2.47 8.40 6.35
CA MET A 38 1.72 7.75 7.45
C MET A 38 2.36 8.06 8.81
N THR A 39 3.70 8.02 8.86
CA THR A 39 4.47 8.37 10.07
C THR A 39 4.25 9.83 10.46
N GLN A 40 4.27 10.75 9.48
CA GLN A 40 4.13 12.19 9.73
C GLN A 40 2.70 12.58 10.13
N LYS A 41 1.68 11.99 9.49
CA LYS A 41 0.26 12.24 9.79
C LYS A 41 -0.23 11.48 11.03
N GLY A 42 0.46 10.42 11.45
CA GLY A 42 0.00 9.53 12.52
C GLY A 42 -1.23 8.71 12.13
N THR A 43 -1.42 8.47 10.82
CA THR A 43 -2.58 7.78 10.25
C THR A 43 -2.19 6.39 9.76
N SER A 44 -3.17 5.51 9.59
CA SER A 44 -2.93 4.14 9.12
C SER A 44 -3.16 4.00 7.62
N CYS A 45 -2.46 3.04 6.99
CA CYS A 45 -2.71 2.64 5.61
C CYS A 45 -2.88 1.13 5.49
N PHE A 46 -3.87 0.70 4.72
CA PHE A 46 -4.07 -0.68 4.31
C PHE A 46 -3.74 -0.81 2.82
N VAL A 47 -2.74 -1.63 2.51
CA VAL A 47 -2.23 -1.80 1.14
C VAL A 47 -2.52 -3.22 0.67
N ILE A 48 -3.11 -3.34 -0.50
CA ILE A 48 -3.35 -4.60 -1.20
C ILE A 48 -2.41 -4.64 -2.39
N ASP A 49 -1.53 -5.61 -2.45
CA ASP A 49 -0.59 -5.76 -3.55
C ASP A 49 -0.11 -7.22 -3.67
N HIS A 50 0.46 -7.56 -4.82
CA HIS A 50 1.07 -8.86 -5.08
C HIS A 50 2.61 -8.79 -5.14
N ASP A 51 3.21 -7.59 -5.09
CA ASP A 51 4.67 -7.40 -4.98
C ASP A 51 5.15 -7.52 -3.53
N LEU A 52 5.83 -8.63 -3.21
CA LEU A 52 6.31 -8.91 -1.86
C LEU A 52 7.35 -7.90 -1.35
N LEU A 53 8.22 -7.36 -2.22
CA LEU A 53 9.23 -6.39 -1.80
C LEU A 53 8.57 -5.05 -1.46
N PHE A 54 7.59 -4.66 -2.25
CA PHE A 54 6.81 -3.45 -2.01
C PHE A 54 6.02 -3.54 -0.69
N VAL A 55 5.36 -4.69 -0.46
CA VAL A 55 4.62 -4.95 0.78
C VAL A 55 5.55 -5.00 1.99
N ASP A 56 6.69 -5.69 1.91
CA ASP A 56 7.67 -5.80 3.00
C ASP A 56 8.20 -4.41 3.43
N TYR A 57 8.46 -3.52 2.47
CA TYR A 57 8.96 -2.18 2.77
C TYR A 57 7.94 -1.29 3.51
N LEU A 58 6.66 -1.49 3.22
CA LEU A 58 5.55 -0.67 3.73
C LEU A 58 4.95 -1.18 5.04
N SER A 59 4.96 -2.49 5.26
CA SER A 59 4.07 -3.13 6.22
C SER A 59 4.70 -3.26 7.59
N ASP A 60 4.04 -2.74 8.62
CA ASP A 60 4.33 -3.12 10.01
C ASP A 60 3.71 -4.49 10.36
N ARG A 61 2.63 -4.86 9.66
CA ARG A 61 1.88 -6.12 9.83
C ARG A 61 1.33 -6.57 8.48
N LEU A 62 1.19 -7.88 8.32
CA LEU A 62 0.73 -8.50 7.08
C LEU A 62 -0.53 -9.33 7.32
N SER A 63 -1.51 -9.18 6.43
CA SER A 63 -2.75 -9.98 6.41
C SER A 63 -2.72 -10.86 5.16
N VAL A 64 -2.77 -12.18 5.36
CA VAL A 64 -2.76 -13.15 4.25
C VAL A 64 -4.18 -13.61 3.97
N PHE A 65 -4.61 -13.50 2.71
CA PHE A 65 -5.86 -14.08 2.22
C PHE A 65 -5.58 -15.48 1.68
N LEU A 66 -6.39 -16.46 2.11
CA LEU A 66 -6.31 -17.86 1.68
C LEU A 66 -7.64 -18.26 1.08
N GLY A 67 -7.64 -19.12 0.06
CA GLY A 67 -8.88 -19.56 -0.57
C GLY A 67 -8.68 -20.04 -1.99
N GLU A 68 -9.78 -20.13 -2.71
CA GLU A 68 -9.82 -20.49 -4.12
C GLU A 68 -10.44 -19.32 -4.90
N PRO A 69 -9.69 -18.69 -5.83
CA PRO A 69 -10.17 -17.54 -6.59
C PRO A 69 -11.53 -17.80 -7.23
N ALA A 70 -12.45 -16.84 -7.10
CA ALA A 70 -13.84 -16.92 -7.58
C ALA A 70 -14.72 -18.02 -6.95
N VAL A 71 -14.24 -18.78 -5.95
CA VAL A 71 -15.01 -19.83 -5.26
C VAL A 71 -15.18 -19.51 -3.78
N LYS A 72 -14.08 -19.25 -3.05
CA LYS A 72 -14.10 -19.05 -1.60
C LYS A 72 -12.93 -18.19 -1.14
N GLY A 73 -13.22 -17.19 -0.31
CA GLY A 73 -12.25 -16.44 0.50
C GLY A 73 -12.45 -16.68 1.99
#